data_AF-A0A0B0MWP8-F1
#
_entry.id   AF-A0A0B0MWP8-F1
#
_cell.length_a   1.000
_cell.length_b   1.000
_cell.length_c   1.000
_cell.angle_alpha   90.00
_cell.angle_beta   90.00
_cell.angle_gamma   90.00
#
_symmetry.space_group_name_H-M   'P 1'
#
loop_
_entity.id
_entity.type
_entity.pdbx_description
1 polymer ?
#
loop_
_entity_poly.entity_id
_entity_poly.type
_entity_poly.pdbx_seq_one_letter_code
_entity_poly.pdbx_strand_id
1 'polypeptide(L)'
;MTAPALHVKPAHPVIAVLAPLFSLVVPKFQFKGANKRGIPVSRDPAAMLAKYSDPLVYTGPIRVRTGHEILCISSYLMRNFKFVTVPFFVLHGTADKVTDPLASQDLYNEAASKVKDIKLYEGLLHDLLFEPEREEIGQDIINWMETRLDSIAERTLVRKQ
;
A
#
# COMPACT_ATOMS: atom_id res chain seq x y z
N MET A 1 3.62 2.37 -7.07
CA MET A 1 3.60 1.39 -5.95
C MET A 1 2.25 1.54 -5.27
N THR A 2 1.48 0.46 -5.18
CA THR A 2 0.16 0.45 -4.51
C THR A 2 0.37 0.31 -3.00
N ALA A 3 -0.63 0.74 -2.21
CA ALA A 3 -0.50 0.98 -0.78
C ALA A 3 0.09 -0.23 0.00
N PRO A 4 0.93 0.02 1.03
CA PRO A 4 1.49 -1.06 1.83
C PRO A 4 0.38 -1.84 2.54
N ALA A 5 0.54 -3.16 2.61
CA ALA A 5 -0.35 -4.03 3.38
C ALA A 5 -0.17 -3.79 4.89
N LEU A 6 -0.82 -2.73 5.39
CA LEU A 6 -0.93 -2.37 6.79
C LEU A 6 -2.26 -2.95 7.35
N HIS A 7 -2.35 -3.15 8.67
CA HIS A 7 -3.50 -3.84 9.30
C HIS A 7 -3.75 -5.29 8.85
N VAL A 8 -2.71 -6.00 8.38
CA VAL A 8 -2.88 -7.41 8.01
C VAL A 8 -3.03 -8.25 9.28
N LYS A 9 -4.23 -8.79 9.49
CA LYS A 9 -4.51 -9.69 10.61
C LYS A 9 -4.55 -11.14 10.12
N PRO A 10 -3.99 -12.10 10.88
CA PRO A 10 -4.14 -13.51 10.56
C PRO A 10 -5.62 -13.90 10.66
N ALA A 11 -6.10 -14.74 9.74
CA ALA A 11 -7.50 -15.17 9.71
C ALA A 11 -7.93 -15.92 10.98
N HIS A 12 -6.97 -16.52 11.71
CA HIS A 12 -7.21 -17.14 13.01
C HIS A 12 -5.95 -17.04 13.89
N PRO A 13 -6.05 -16.89 15.23
CA PRO A 13 -4.89 -16.79 16.13
C PRO A 13 -3.90 -17.95 16.01
N VAL A 14 -4.40 -19.15 15.74
CA VAL A 14 -3.58 -20.35 15.50
C VAL A 14 -2.63 -20.17 14.32
N ILE A 15 -3.04 -19.44 13.28
CA ILE A 15 -2.17 -19.15 12.13
C ILE A 15 -1.00 -18.27 12.59
N ALA A 16 -1.19 -17.32 13.51
CA ALA A 16 -0.11 -16.49 14.02
C ALA A 16 0.98 -17.31 14.75
N VAL A 17 0.55 -18.35 15.48
CA VAL A 17 1.46 -19.23 16.24
C VAL A 17 2.17 -20.22 15.31
N LEU A 18 1.47 -20.77 14.33
CA LEU A 18 2.01 -21.79 13.44
C LEU A 18 2.78 -21.21 12.24
N ALA A 19 2.46 -19.99 11.79
CA ALA A 19 3.06 -19.41 10.60
C ALA A 19 4.59 -19.38 10.59
N PRO A 20 5.32 -19.06 11.68
CA PRO A 20 6.79 -19.09 11.68
C PRO A 20 7.35 -20.49 11.39
N LEU A 21 6.74 -21.53 11.98
CA LEU A 21 7.17 -22.92 11.79
C LEU A 21 6.86 -23.40 10.36
N PHE A 22 5.65 -23.16 9.87
CA PHE A 22 5.26 -23.52 8.50
C PHE A 22 6.05 -22.73 7.45
N SER A 23 6.39 -21.47 7.74
CA SER A 23 7.25 -20.61 6.93
C SER A 23 8.67 -21.15 6.77
N LEU A 24 9.20 -21.88 7.76
CA LEU A 24 10.50 -22.54 7.69
C LEU A 24 10.43 -23.89 6.99
N VAL A 25 9.42 -24.72 7.32
CA VAL A 25 9.34 -26.12 6.85
C VAL A 25 8.80 -26.21 5.43
N VAL A 26 7.81 -25.38 5.07
CA VAL A 26 7.14 -25.41 3.76
C VAL A 26 7.03 -24.02 3.13
N PRO A 27 8.15 -23.28 2.94
CA PRO A 27 8.14 -21.87 2.52
C PRO A 27 7.48 -21.62 1.17
N LYS A 28 7.58 -22.59 0.25
CA LYS A 28 7.03 -22.52 -1.11
C LYS A 28 5.59 -23.01 -1.20
N PHE A 29 5.03 -23.57 -0.13
CA PHE A 29 3.67 -24.07 -0.14
C PHE A 29 2.67 -22.92 -0.36
N GLN A 30 1.58 -23.26 -1.02
CA GLN A 30 0.55 -22.33 -1.46
C GLN A 30 -0.79 -22.84 -0.94
N PHE A 31 -1.40 -22.08 -0.03
CA PHE A 31 -2.76 -22.38 0.38
C PHE A 31 -3.71 -22.00 -0.75
N LYS A 32 -4.36 -23.02 -1.35
CA LYS A 32 -5.45 -22.82 -2.32
C LYS A 32 -6.72 -22.38 -1.56
N GLY A 33 -6.76 -21.12 -1.11
CA GLY A 33 -7.88 -20.53 -0.39
C GLY A 33 -8.82 -19.72 -1.29
N ALA A 34 -10.04 -20.23 -1.47
CA ALA A 34 -11.34 -19.62 -1.80
C ALA A 34 -11.57 -18.61 -2.95
N ASN A 35 -10.59 -17.89 -3.51
CA ASN A 35 -10.91 -16.90 -4.57
C ASN A 35 -10.29 -17.25 -5.93
N LYS A 36 -11.08 -17.92 -6.78
CA LYS A 36 -10.68 -18.28 -8.16
C LYS A 36 -10.63 -17.08 -9.11
N ARG A 37 -11.26 -15.96 -8.72
CA ARG A 37 -11.22 -14.66 -9.39
C ARG A 37 -10.75 -13.69 -8.31
N GLY A 38 -9.58 -13.07 -8.46
CA GLY A 38 -8.99 -12.21 -7.42
C GLY A 38 -9.93 -11.08 -6.97
N ILE A 39 -9.61 -10.45 -5.84
CA ILE A 39 -10.31 -9.25 -5.37
C ILE A 39 -10.14 -8.16 -6.44
N PRO A 40 -11.21 -7.48 -6.89
CA PRO A 40 -11.09 -6.40 -7.87
C PRO A 40 -10.25 -5.27 -7.27
N VAL A 41 -9.27 -4.81 -8.03
CA VAL A 41 -8.31 -3.77 -7.61
C VAL A 41 -8.57 -2.42 -8.26
N SER A 42 -9.37 -2.37 -9.33
CA SER A 42 -9.83 -1.15 -9.99
C SER A 42 -11.26 -1.35 -10.52
N ARG A 43 -12.01 -0.26 -10.67
CA ARG A 43 -13.33 -0.24 -11.33
C ARG A 43 -13.25 -0.29 -12.86
N ASP A 44 -12.08 -0.01 -13.45
CA ASP A 44 -11.89 -0.02 -14.91
C ASP A 44 -11.69 -1.46 -15.44
N PRO A 45 -12.64 -2.02 -16.21
CA PRO A 45 -12.52 -3.37 -16.76
C PRO A 45 -11.38 -3.52 -17.77
N ALA A 46 -11.04 -2.46 -18.52
CA ALA A 46 -9.94 -2.49 -19.48
C ALA A 46 -8.59 -2.55 -18.77
N ALA A 47 -8.40 -1.75 -17.70
CA ALA A 47 -7.20 -1.80 -16.86
C ALA A 47 -7.05 -3.17 -16.17
N MET A 48 -8.15 -3.74 -15.69
CA MET A 48 -8.16 -5.10 -15.12
C MET A 48 -7.76 -6.14 -16.18
N LEU A 49 -8.32 -6.08 -17.38
CA LEU A 49 -7.96 -6.99 -18.46
C LEU A 49 -6.48 -6.86 -18.85
N ALA A 50 -5.96 -5.63 -18.95
CA ALA A 50 -4.55 -5.39 -19.26
C ALA A 50 -3.64 -5.97 -18.17
N LYS A 51 -3.97 -5.76 -16.89
CA LYS A 51 -3.19 -6.29 -15.75
C LYS A 51 -3.17 -7.82 -15.73
N TYR A 52 -4.33 -8.47 -15.88
CA TYR A 52 -4.43 -9.93 -15.71
C TYR A 52 -4.14 -10.73 -16.99
N SER A 53 -4.00 -10.07 -18.15
CA SER A 53 -3.51 -10.70 -19.37
C SER A 53 -1.99 -10.66 -19.52
N ASP A 54 -1.30 -9.83 -18.73
CA ASP A 54 0.16 -9.73 -18.73
C ASP A 54 0.82 -11.01 -18.14
N PRO A 55 1.66 -11.73 -18.91
CA PRO A 55 2.34 -12.95 -18.44
C PRO A 55 3.35 -12.70 -17.30
N LEU A 56 3.75 -11.45 -17.07
CA LEU A 56 4.64 -11.07 -15.97
C LEU A 56 3.87 -10.90 -14.64
N VAL A 57 2.54 -10.81 -14.68
CA VAL A 57 1.73 -10.69 -13.47
C VAL A 57 1.51 -12.06 -12.84
N TYR A 58 1.98 -12.21 -11.60
CA TYR A 58 1.72 -13.40 -10.82
C TYR A 58 0.26 -13.44 -10.33
N THR A 59 -0.51 -14.38 -10.87
CA THR A 59 -1.94 -14.59 -10.54
C THR A 59 -2.17 -15.78 -9.61
N GLY A 60 -1.10 -16.43 -9.16
CA GLY A 60 -1.18 -17.58 -8.26
C GLY A 60 -1.48 -17.19 -6.80
N PRO A 61 -1.82 -18.17 -5.96
CA PRO A 61 -1.98 -17.96 -4.51
C PRO A 61 -0.69 -17.47 -3.85
N ILE A 62 -0.82 -16.64 -2.80
CA ILE A 62 0.31 -16.18 -1.99
C ILE A 62 1.00 -17.39 -1.33
N ARG A 63 2.34 -17.42 -1.38
CA ARG A 63 3.14 -18.47 -0.73
C ARG A 63 3.20 -18.24 0.78
N VAL A 64 3.30 -19.32 1.56
CA VAL A 64 3.32 -19.26 3.03
C VAL A 64 4.38 -18.30 3.55
N ARG A 65 5.62 -18.39 3.03
CA ARG A 65 6.70 -17.49 3.46
C ARG A 65 6.36 -16.03 3.18
N THR A 66 5.84 -15.71 2.00
CA THR A 66 5.45 -14.35 1.62
C THR A 66 4.36 -13.80 2.54
N GLY A 67 3.32 -14.59 2.83
CA GLY A 67 2.26 -14.17 3.76
C GLY A 67 2.78 -13.92 5.17
N HIS A 68 3.68 -14.78 5.66
CA HIS A 68 4.33 -14.59 6.97
C HIS A 68 5.17 -13.30 7.01
N GLU A 69 5.99 -13.03 6.01
CA GLU A 69 6.79 -11.80 5.96
C GLU A 69 5.90 -10.55 5.90
N ILE A 70 4.79 -10.59 5.17
CA ILE A 70 3.80 -9.50 5.14
C ILE A 70 3.24 -9.23 6.54
N LEU A 71 2.85 -10.28 7.28
CA LEU A 71 2.37 -10.14 8.66
C LEU A 71 3.44 -9.54 9.59
N CYS A 72 4.68 -10.03 9.48
CA CYS A 72 5.79 -9.53 10.29
C CYS A 72 6.09 -8.06 10.01
N ILE A 73 6.24 -7.67 8.74
CA ILE A 73 6.56 -6.28 8.39
C ILE A 73 5.40 -5.34 8.68
N SER A 74 4.15 -5.76 8.47
CA SER A 74 2.96 -4.98 8.80
C SER A 74 2.92 -4.66 10.30
N SER A 75 3.08 -5.68 11.15
CA SER A 75 3.12 -5.49 12.60
C SER A 75 4.30 -4.64 13.06
N TYR A 76 5.47 -4.82 12.44
CA TYR A 76 6.65 -4.00 12.72
C TYR A 76 6.38 -2.53 12.37
N LEU A 77 5.87 -2.23 11.18
CA LEU A 77 5.61 -0.86 10.74
C LEU A 77 4.62 -0.15 11.66
N MET A 78 3.49 -0.80 11.99
CA MET A 78 2.47 -0.22 12.87
C MET A 78 3.02 0.16 14.25
N ARG A 79 3.93 -0.63 14.82
CA ARG A 79 4.56 -0.31 16.12
C ARG A 79 5.58 0.83 16.04
N ASN A 80 5.99 1.19 14.82
CA ASN A 80 7.14 2.05 14.55
C ASN A 80 6.78 3.27 13.68
N PHE A 81 5.50 3.57 13.41
CA PHE A 81 5.12 4.71 12.58
C PHE A 81 5.72 6.03 13.05
N LYS A 82 5.79 6.24 14.36
CA LYS A 82 6.45 7.42 14.98
C LYS A 82 7.89 7.67 14.55
N PHE A 83 8.60 6.67 14.02
CA PHE A 83 9.97 6.84 13.52
C PHE A 83 10.03 7.30 12.06
N VAL A 84 8.91 7.34 11.34
CA VAL A 84 8.84 7.86 9.98
C VAL A 84 8.93 9.38 10.02
N THR A 85 10.07 9.92 9.61
CA THR A 85 10.38 11.37 9.63
C THR A 85 10.50 12.00 8.25
N VAL A 86 10.60 11.18 7.20
CA VAL A 86 10.74 11.66 5.82
C VAL A 86 9.46 12.32 5.31
N PRO A 87 9.54 13.30 4.42
CA PRO A 87 8.34 13.83 3.77
C PRO A 87 7.59 12.74 2.99
N PHE A 88 6.27 12.68 3.10
CA PHE A 88 5.47 11.68 2.38
C PHE A 88 4.06 12.17 2.03
N PHE A 89 3.46 11.53 1.02
CA PHE A 89 2.06 11.72 0.63
C PHE A 89 1.38 10.36 0.58
N VAL A 90 0.29 10.20 1.33
CA VAL A 90 -0.52 8.98 1.34
C VAL A 90 -1.74 9.16 0.45
N LEU A 91 -1.93 8.26 -0.49
CA LEU A 91 -3.11 8.19 -1.35
C LEU A 91 -3.78 6.84 -1.14
N HIS A 92 -5.08 6.81 -0.87
CA HIS A 92 -5.80 5.55 -0.64
C HIS A 92 -7.26 5.63 -1.11
N GLY A 93 -7.78 4.58 -1.74
CA GLY A 93 -9.20 4.43 -2.07
C GLY A 93 -10.02 3.92 -0.88
N THR A 94 -11.08 4.60 -0.49
CA THR A 94 -11.90 4.24 0.68
C THR A 94 -12.65 2.91 0.53
N ALA A 95 -12.86 2.44 -0.71
CA ALA A 95 -13.49 1.16 -1.01
C ALA A 95 -12.48 0.03 -1.28
N ASP A 96 -11.19 0.25 -0.98
CA ASP A 96 -10.16 -0.77 -1.11
C ASP A 96 -10.51 -2.03 -0.30
N LYS A 97 -10.49 -3.19 -0.97
CA LYS A 97 -10.76 -4.51 -0.40
C LYS A 97 -9.49 -5.33 -0.16
N VAL A 98 -8.34 -4.81 -0.56
CA VAL A 98 -7.02 -5.43 -0.43
C VAL A 98 -6.31 -4.89 0.81
N THR A 99 -6.33 -3.57 1.02
CA THR A 99 -5.74 -2.91 2.20
C THR A 99 -6.75 -2.02 2.92
N ASP A 100 -6.51 -1.74 4.21
CA ASP A 100 -7.41 -0.97 5.06
C ASP A 100 -7.04 0.53 5.04
N PRO A 101 -7.93 1.43 4.59
CA PRO A 101 -7.65 2.87 4.56
C PRO A 101 -7.42 3.46 5.97
N LEU A 102 -7.97 2.86 7.03
CA LEU A 102 -7.70 3.30 8.40
C LEU A 102 -6.21 3.14 8.76
N ALA A 103 -5.56 2.11 8.23
CA ALA A 103 -4.13 1.89 8.46
C ALA A 103 -3.26 2.98 7.82
N SER A 104 -3.70 3.50 6.67
CA SER A 104 -3.09 4.67 6.03
C SER A 104 -3.30 5.95 6.86
N GLN A 105 -4.47 6.09 7.47
CA GLN A 105 -4.75 7.19 8.39
C GLN A 105 -3.90 7.11 9.66
N ASP A 106 -3.70 5.91 10.21
CA ASP A 106 -2.84 5.68 11.38
C ASP A 106 -1.38 6.03 11.08
N LEU A 107 -0.85 5.62 9.92
CA LEU A 107 0.48 6.06 9.46
C LEU A 107 0.57 7.59 9.41
N TYR A 108 -0.42 8.25 8.80
CA TYR A 108 -0.45 9.70 8.72
C TYR A 108 -0.48 10.34 10.12
N ASN A 109 -1.31 9.83 11.02
CA ASN A 109 -1.47 10.40 12.36
C ASN A 109 -0.20 10.23 13.20
N GLU A 110 0.36 9.02 13.23
CA GLU A 110 1.43 8.65 14.15
C GLU A 110 2.83 9.05 13.68
N ALA A 111 3.06 9.21 12.37
CA ALA A 111 4.39 9.53 11.85
C ALA A 111 4.93 10.87 12.38
N ALA A 112 6.22 10.92 12.73
CA ALA A 112 6.89 12.14 13.18
C ALA A 112 7.30 13.09 12.04
N SER A 113 6.97 12.76 10.79
CA SER A 113 7.23 13.63 9.64
C SER A 113 6.53 14.98 9.80
N LYS A 114 7.29 16.05 9.59
CA LYS A 114 6.80 17.43 9.62
C LYS A 114 6.11 17.83 8.31
N VAL A 115 6.33 17.07 7.25
CA VAL A 115 5.81 17.33 5.91
C VAL A 115 5.12 16.06 5.44
N LYS A 116 3.85 15.93 5.80
CA LYS A 116 3.04 14.77 5.47
C LYS A 116 1.68 15.24 4.99
N ASP A 117 1.15 14.55 4.00
CA ASP A 117 -0.19 14.78 3.47
C ASP A 117 -0.91 13.44 3.26
N ILE A 118 -2.24 13.46 3.27
CA ILE A 118 -3.09 12.30 3.01
C ILE A 118 -4.33 12.70 2.22
N LYS A 119 -4.63 11.97 1.14
CA LYS A 119 -5.88 12.10 0.37
C LYS A 119 -6.55 10.72 0.26
N LEU A 120 -7.76 10.63 0.80
CA LEU A 120 -8.63 9.46 0.69
C LEU A 120 -9.64 9.70 -0.43
N TYR A 121 -9.64 8.84 -1.45
CA TYR A 121 -10.57 8.95 -2.58
C TYR A 121 -11.82 8.12 -2.31
N GLU A 122 -12.97 8.79 -2.26
CA GLU A 122 -14.25 8.15 -1.95
C GLU A 122 -14.65 7.15 -3.06
N GLY A 123 -14.97 5.91 -2.68
CA GLY A 123 -15.43 4.86 -3.59
C GLY A 123 -14.37 4.22 -4.50
N LEU A 124 -13.10 4.66 -4.47
CA LEU A 124 -12.02 4.08 -5.27
C LEU A 124 -11.46 2.80 -4.62
N LEU A 125 -10.93 1.89 -5.45
CA LEU A 125 -10.32 0.62 -5.02
C LEU A 125 -8.79 0.75 -4.85
N HIS A 126 -8.08 -0.38 -4.87
CA HIS A 126 -6.67 -0.52 -4.50
C HIS A 126 -5.67 0.18 -5.46
N ASP A 127 -5.83 -0.03 -6.75
CA ASP A 127 -4.90 0.41 -7.78
C ASP A 127 -5.32 1.79 -8.29
N LEU A 128 -5.09 2.84 -7.50
CA LEU A 128 -5.53 4.22 -7.81
C LEU A 128 -5.13 4.71 -9.21
N LEU A 129 -3.92 4.41 -9.68
CA LEU A 129 -3.48 4.82 -11.03
C LEU A 129 -4.10 3.99 -12.16
N PHE A 130 -4.89 2.96 -11.84
CA PHE A 130 -5.70 2.18 -12.77
C PHE A 130 -7.19 2.51 -12.64
N GLU A 131 -7.59 3.41 -11.74
CA GLU A 131 -8.96 3.90 -11.65
C GLU A 131 -9.27 4.86 -12.82
N PRO A 132 -10.56 5.08 -13.17
CA PRO A 132 -10.95 6.06 -14.18
C PRO A 132 -10.38 7.48 -13.95
N GLU A 133 -10.20 7.87 -12.68
CA GLU A 133 -9.68 9.17 -12.23
C GLU A 133 -8.14 9.22 -12.18
N ARG A 134 -7.43 8.24 -12.75
CA ARG A 134 -5.95 8.14 -12.71
C ARG A 134 -5.20 9.41 -13.10
N GLU A 135 -5.74 10.22 -14.02
CA GLU A 135 -5.10 11.46 -14.48
C GLU A 135 -5.15 12.54 -13.39
N GLU A 136 -6.29 12.67 -12.69
CA GLU A 136 -6.41 13.57 -11.53
C GLU A 136 -5.46 13.13 -10.41
N ILE A 137 -5.45 11.83 -10.11
CA ILE A 137 -4.60 11.24 -9.08
C ILE A 137 -3.11 11.44 -9.43
N GLY A 138 -2.76 11.25 -10.70
CA GLY A 138 -1.42 11.52 -11.21
C GLY A 138 -1.03 12.99 -11.04
N GLN A 139 -1.95 13.91 -11.34
CA GLN A 139 -1.71 15.34 -11.15
C GLN A 139 -1.57 15.72 -9.67
N ASP A 140 -2.33 15.11 -8.76
CA ASP A 140 -2.17 15.31 -7.32
C ASP A 140 -0.77 14.91 -6.85
N ILE A 141 -0.25 13.78 -7.34
CA ILE A 141 1.12 13.33 -7.03
C ILE A 141 2.15 14.35 -7.53
N ILE A 142 2.02 14.78 -8.79
CA ILE A 142 2.94 15.73 -9.42
C ILE A 142 2.91 17.06 -8.66
N ASN A 143 1.73 17.63 -8.41
CA ASN A 143 1.56 18.88 -7.68
C ASN A 143 2.19 18.79 -6.29
N TRP A 144 1.96 17.68 -5.57
CA TRP A 144 2.56 17.48 -4.26
C TRP A 144 4.09 17.51 -4.34
N MET A 145 4.70 16.84 -5.34
CA MET A 145 6.14 16.85 -5.55
C MET A 145 6.68 18.24 -5.92
N GLU A 146 6.03 18.96 -6.84
CA GLU A 146 6.43 20.30 -7.27
C GLU A 146 6.49 21.28 -6.11
N THR A 147 5.47 21.29 -5.23
CA THR A 147 5.47 22.17 -4.05
C THR A 147 6.67 21.92 -3.13
N ARG A 148 7.24 20.72 -3.13
CA ARG A 148 8.45 20.42 -2.34
C ARG A 148 9.70 20.93 -3.04
N LEU A 149 9.80 20.79 -4.36
CA LEU A 149 10.91 21.30 -5.15
C LEU A 149 11.01 22.83 -5.03
N ASP A 150 9.88 23.53 -5.16
CA ASP A 150 9.83 24.98 -5.01
C ASP A 150 10.28 25.43 -3.61
N SER A 151 9.79 24.74 -2.56
CA SER A 151 10.19 25.03 -1.18
C SER A 151 11.69 24.86 -0.91
N ILE A 152 12.36 23.95 -1.64
CA ILE A 152 13.81 23.73 -1.56
C ILE A 152 14.55 24.85 -2.30
N ALA A 153 14.04 25.26 -3.46
CA ALA A 153 14.62 26.36 -4.25
C ALA A 153 14.59 27.68 -3.46
N GLU A 154 13.46 28.01 -2.84
CA GLU A 154 13.31 29.21 -2.00
C GLU A 154 14.28 29.23 -0.81
N ARG A 155 14.40 28.11 -0.08
CA ARG A 155 15.35 27.98 1.04
C ARG A 155 16.80 28.13 0.62
N THR A 156 17.14 27.74 -0.61
CA THR A 156 18.49 27.87 -1.16
C THR A 156 18.80 29.31 -1.53
N LEU A 157 17.82 30.07 -2.02
CA LEU A 157 17.97 31.48 -2.35
C LEU A 157 18.11 32.35 -1.08
N VAL A 158 17.30 32.11 -0.05
CA VAL A 158 17.36 32.86 1.23
C VAL A 158 18.71 32.67 1.96
N ARG A 159 19.36 31.50 1.83
CA ARG A 159 20.67 31.24 2.46
C ARG A 159 21.87 31.90 1.77
N LYS A 160 21.67 32.49 0.58
CA LYS A 160 22.74 33.15 -0.20
C LYS A 160 22.76 34.67 -0.01
N GLN A 161 21.81 35.24 0.74
CA GLN A 161 21.77 36.65 1.16
C GLN A 161 22.30 36.77 2.59
#